data_AF-A0A520PYJ2-F1
#
_entry.id   AF-A0A520PYJ2-F1
#
_cell.length_a   1.000
_cell.length_b   1.000
_cell.length_c   1.000
_cell.angle_alpha   90.00
_cell.angle_beta   90.00
_cell.angle_gamma   90.00
#
_symmetry.space_group_name_H-M   'P 1'
#
loop_
_entity.id
_entity.type
_entity.pdbx_description
1 polymer ?
#
loop_
_entity_poly.entity_id
_entity_poly.type
_entity_poly.pdbx_seq_one_letter_code
_entity_poly.pdbx_strand_id
1 'polypeptide(L)'
;MRLATSSAAILACILLPLSLAHAQDAAATEARAAFEAGQAAYEAGRFDAALSYFERAYELTSEPDVLYNIATVHDRLRHDRE
;
A
#
# COMPACT_ATOMS: atom_id res chain seq x y z
N MET A 1 39.38 33.37 -15.04
CA MET A 1 38.51 33.20 -16.23
C MET A 1 37.89 31.82 -16.18
N ARG A 2 36.57 31.78 -15.89
CA ARG A 2 35.56 30.74 -16.18
C ARG A 2 35.59 29.41 -15.40
N LEU A 3 34.90 29.43 -14.26
CA LEU A 3 34.11 28.30 -13.74
C LEU A 3 33.00 27.98 -14.76
N ALA A 4 33.18 26.91 -15.51
CA ALA A 4 32.24 26.35 -16.48
C ALA A 4 32.40 24.82 -16.32
N THR A 5 31.43 23.98 -16.03
CA THR A 5 29.98 24.01 -16.24
C THR A 5 29.37 22.97 -15.29
N SER A 6 28.68 23.39 -14.22
CA SER A 6 27.87 22.48 -13.38
C SER A 6 26.38 22.83 -13.43
N SER A 7 25.89 23.26 -14.61
CA SER A 7 24.48 23.64 -14.78
C SER A 7 23.57 22.48 -15.18
N ALA A 8 24.10 21.37 -15.70
CA ALA A 8 23.28 20.23 -16.14
C ALA A 8 22.83 19.31 -14.99
N ALA A 9 23.65 19.16 -13.93
CA ALA A 9 23.34 18.26 -12.82
C ALA A 9 22.28 18.81 -11.85
N ILE A 10 22.15 20.14 -11.75
CA ILE A 10 21.20 20.79 -10.83
C ILE A 10 19.77 20.76 -11.41
N LEU A 11 19.62 20.79 -12.73
CA LEU A 11 18.31 20.79 -13.39
C LEU A 11 17.59 19.43 -13.30
N ALA A 12 18.34 18.33 -13.19
CA ALA A 12 17.78 16.98 -13.02
C ALA A 12 17.21 16.75 -11.61
N CYS A 13 17.67 17.48 -10.59
CA CYS A 13 17.21 17.31 -9.21
C CYS A 13 15.84 17.93 -8.89
N ILE A 14 15.30 18.80 -9.76
CA ILE A 14 14.06 19.55 -9.47
C ILE A 14 12.82 18.91 -10.11
N LEU A 15 12.98 18.04 -11.11
CA LEU A 15 11.86 17.43 -11.85
C LEU A 15 11.42 16.05 -11.32
N LEU A 16 12.20 15.39 -10.46
CA LEU A 16 11.83 14.09 -9.88
C LEU A 16 10.76 14.11 -8.76
N PRO A 17 10.59 15.14 -7.90
CA PRO A 17 9.73 15.00 -6.72
C PRO A 17 8.24 14.90 -7.09
N LEU A 18 7.82 15.46 -8.23
CA LEU A 18 6.40 15.47 -8.61
C LEU A 18 5.88 14.08 -9.01
N SER A 19 6.74 13.22 -9.58
CA SER A 19 6.34 11.86 -9.98
C SER A 19 6.19 10.92 -8.78
N LEU A 20 7.01 11.10 -7.74
CA LEU A 20 6.90 10.29 -6.51
C LEU A 20 5.63 10.65 -5.72
N ALA A 21 5.33 11.95 -5.57
CA ALA A 21 4.15 12.38 -4.83
C ALA A 21 2.85 11.81 -5.42
N HIS A 22 2.69 11.87 -6.75
CA HIS A 22 1.50 11.32 -7.42
C HIS A 22 1.40 9.79 -7.30
N ALA A 23 2.53 9.08 -7.35
CA ALA A 23 2.55 7.63 -7.16
C ALA A 23 2.20 7.22 -5.72
N GLN A 24 2.65 7.99 -4.73
CA GLN A 24 2.30 7.77 -3.32
C GLN A 24 0.81 7.99 -3.05
N ASP A 25 0.22 9.05 -3.62
CA ASP A 25 -1.21 9.33 -3.48
C ASP A 25 -2.08 8.23 -4.11
N ALA A 26 -1.68 7.73 -5.29
CA ALA A 26 -2.37 6.64 -5.96
C ALA A 26 -2.28 5.34 -5.15
N ALA A 27 -1.10 4.99 -4.63
CA ALA A 27 -0.91 3.80 -3.80
C ALA A 27 -1.71 3.88 -2.49
N ALA A 28 -1.75 5.04 -1.83
CA ALA A 28 -2.54 5.25 -0.63
C ALA A 28 -4.05 5.10 -0.89
N THR A 29 -4.53 5.62 -2.03
CA THR A 29 -5.93 5.49 -2.45
C THR A 29 -6.30 4.03 -2.73
N GLU A 30 -5.45 3.31 -3.46
CA GLU A 30 -5.65 1.88 -3.75
C GLU A 30 -5.63 1.04 -2.47
N ALA A 31 -4.69 1.31 -1.56
CA ALA A 31 -4.58 0.61 -0.30
C ALA A 31 -5.81 0.81 0.59
N ARG A 32 -6.36 2.03 0.61
CA ARG A 32 -7.60 2.34 1.32
C ARG A 32 -8.78 1.55 0.76
N ALA A 33 -8.93 1.52 -0.56
CA ALA A 33 -9.98 0.76 -1.22
C ALA A 33 -9.84 -0.76 -0.96
N ALA A 34 -8.62 -1.29 -1.01
CA ALA A 34 -8.33 -2.68 -0.68
C ALA A 34 -8.67 -2.98 0.79
N PHE A 35 -8.30 -2.11 1.72
CA PHE A 35 -8.64 -2.27 3.14
C PHE A 35 -10.15 -2.32 3.37
N GLU A 36 -10.92 -1.40 2.78
CA GLU A 36 -12.37 -1.36 2.89
C GLU A 36 -13.03 -2.61 2.28
N ALA A 37 -12.53 -3.08 1.13
CA ALA A 37 -12.98 -4.34 0.53
C ALA A 37 -12.67 -5.55 1.43
N GLY A 38 -11.51 -5.55 2.09
CA GLY A 38 -11.13 -6.56 3.07
C GLY A 38 -12.07 -6.59 4.27
N GLN A 39 -12.42 -5.42 4.82
CA GLN A 39 -13.40 -5.32 5.91
C GLN A 39 -14.77 -5.86 5.49
N ALA A 40 -15.28 -5.44 4.33
CA ALA A 40 -16.56 -5.93 3.82
C ALA A 40 -16.56 -7.44 3.53
N ALA A 41 -15.45 -7.99 3.06
CA ALA A 41 -15.30 -9.44 2.88
C ALA A 41 -15.26 -10.18 4.22
N TYR A 42 -14.54 -9.65 5.21
CA TYR A 42 -14.45 -10.22 6.56
C TYR A 42 -15.81 -10.25 7.26
N GLU A 43 -16.56 -9.14 7.22
CA GLU A 43 -17.92 -9.05 7.79
C GLU A 43 -18.88 -10.04 7.14
N ALA A 44 -18.69 -10.33 5.85
CA ALA A 44 -19.47 -11.31 5.12
C ALA A 44 -18.98 -12.76 5.29
N GLY A 45 -18.00 -13.01 6.18
CA GLY A 45 -17.43 -14.34 6.43
C GLY A 45 -16.59 -14.89 5.26
N ARG A 46 -16.24 -14.08 4.26
CA ARG A 46 -15.41 -14.48 3.12
C ARG A 46 -13.94 -14.30 3.47
N PHE A 47 -13.43 -15.11 4.39
CA PHE A 47 -12.12 -14.90 4.99
C PHE A 47 -10.96 -15.03 4.00
N ASP A 48 -10.99 -15.94 3.03
CA ASP A 48 -9.94 -16.01 1.99
C ASP A 48 -9.86 -14.72 1.16
N ALA A 49 -11.02 -14.16 0.77
CA ALA A 49 -11.07 -12.90 0.04
C ALA A 49 -10.62 -11.72 0.89
N ALA A 50 -11.02 -11.70 2.17
CA ALA A 50 -10.58 -10.68 3.12
C ALA A 50 -9.06 -10.67 3.27
N LEU A 51 -8.44 -11.85 3.36
CA LEU A 51 -6.99 -12.00 3.45
C LEU A 51 -6.29 -11.36 2.25
N SER A 52 -6.69 -11.71 1.03
CA SER A 52 -6.07 -11.16 -0.19
C SER A 52 -6.18 -9.64 -0.28
N TYR A 53 -7.31 -9.08 0.16
CA TYR A 53 -7.49 -7.62 0.18
C TYR A 53 -6.61 -6.93 1.22
N PHE A 54 -6.49 -7.49 2.42
CA PHE A 54 -5.61 -6.91 3.44
C PHE A 54 -4.12 -7.07 3.09
N GLU A 55 -3.72 -8.19 2.49
CA GLU A 55 -2.37 -8.36 1.94
C GLU A 55 -2.07 -7.30 0.89
N ARG A 56 -3.00 -7.05 -0.04
CA ARG A 56 -2.84 -5.99 -1.04
C ARG A 56 -2.67 -4.60 -0.42
N ALA A 57 -3.48 -4.27 0.58
CA ALA A 57 -3.36 -3.00 1.30
C ALA A 57 -1.98 -2.87 1.96
N TYR A 58 -1.48 -3.96 2.59
CA TYR A 58 -0.17 -3.97 3.21
C TYR A 58 0.98 -3.87 2.20
N GLU A 59 0.89 -4.54 1.05
CA GLU A 59 1.91 -4.44 -0.01
C GLU A 59 2.07 -3.00 -0.54
N LEU A 60 0.99 -2.23 -0.59
CA LEU A 60 0.97 -0.87 -1.14
C LEU A 60 1.54 0.18 -0.19
N THR A 61 1.31 0.04 1.13
CA THR A 61 1.68 1.08 2.11
C THR A 61 2.68 0.61 3.15
N SER A 62 2.83 -0.71 3.33
CA SER A 62 3.57 -1.33 4.43
C SER A 62 3.12 -0.88 5.82
N GLU A 63 1.86 -0.43 5.95
CA GLU A 63 1.36 0.05 7.24
C GLU A 63 1.15 -1.10 8.23
N PRO A 64 1.77 -1.03 9.43
CA PRO A 64 1.72 -2.10 10.40
C PRO A 64 0.30 -2.36 10.95
N ASP A 65 -0.59 -1.37 10.93
CA ASP A 65 -1.96 -1.51 11.42
C ASP A 65 -2.78 -2.53 10.61
N VAL A 66 -2.44 -2.74 9.33
CA VAL A 66 -3.10 -3.73 8.48
C VAL A 66 -2.75 -5.17 8.91
N LEU A 67 -1.59 -5.38 9.53
CA LEU A 67 -1.13 -6.70 9.99
C LEU A 67 -2.06 -7.30 11.05
N TYR A 68 -2.69 -6.47 11.87
CA TYR A 68 -3.66 -6.94 12.86
C TYR A 68 -4.86 -7.63 12.20
N ASN A 69 -5.38 -7.05 11.11
CA ASN A 69 -6.49 -7.64 10.36
C ASN A 69 -6.07 -8.93 9.66
N ILE A 70 -4.88 -8.96 9.05
CA ILE A 70 -4.32 -10.18 8.43
C ILE A 70 -4.24 -11.32 9.45
N ALA A 71 -3.68 -11.05 10.63
CA ALA A 71 -3.58 -12.04 11.71
C ALA A 71 -4.97 -12.53 12.17
N THR A 72 -5.93 -11.61 12.31
CA THR A 72 -7.31 -11.94 12.69
C THR A 72 -7.98 -12.83 11.65
N VAL A 73 -7.77 -12.57 10.35
CA VAL A 73 -8.34 -13.38 9.27
C VAL A 73 -7.71 -14.78 9.24
N HIS A 74 -6.40 -14.90 9.44
CA HIS A 74 -5.75 -16.21 9.56
C HIS A 74 -6.30 -17.04 10.72
N ASP A 75 -6.62 -16.41 11.85
CA ASP A 75 -7.25 -17.10 12.97
C ASP A 75 -8.65 -17.61 12.59
N ARG A 76 -9.47 -16.78 11.93
CA ARG A 76 -10.78 -17.21 11.40
C ARG A 76 -10.67 -18.38 10.43
N LEU A 77 -9.75 -18.31 9.47
CA LEU A 77 -9.53 -19.38 8.50
C LEU A 77 -9.11 -20.71 9.13
N ARG A 78 -8.45 -20.67 10.29
CA ARG A 78 -8.13 -21.88 11.05
C ARG A 78 -9.38 -22.48 11.68
N HIS A 79 -10.19 -21.66 12.35
CA HIS A 79 -11.41 -22.10 13.01
C HIS A 79 -12.47 -22.63 12.03
N ASP A 80 -12.57 -22.05 10.83
CA ASP A 80 -13.54 -22.50 9.81
C ASP A 80 -13.18 -23.85 9.17
N ARG A 81 -11.95 -24.34 9.35
CA ARG A 81 -11.46 -25.62 8.80
C ARG A 81 -11.56 -26.78 9.78
N GLU A 82 -11.97 -26.53 11.03
CA GLU A 82 -12.19 -27.53 12.08
C GLU A 82 -13.66 -28.00 12.09
#